data_AF-A0A8K1P8C7-F1
#
_entry.id   AF-A0A8K1P8C7-F1
#
_cell.length_a   1.000
_cell.length_b   1.000
_cell.length_c   1.000
_cell.angle_alpha   90.00
_cell.angle_beta   90.00
_cell.angle_gamma   90.00
#
_symmetry.space_group_name_H-M   'P 1'
#
loop_
_entity.id
_entity.type
_entity.pdbx_description
1 polymer ?
#
loop_
_entity_poly.entity_id
_entity_poly.type
_entity_poly.pdbx_seq_one_letter_code
_entity_poly.pdbx_strand_id
1 'polypeptide(L)'
;MSCNKIVDLMCGPIKNLEDLFCWQVPELSWAENVINLKSKTFFSYAGKDWSCKDVPPTNVSKYYSESVPKTLLCHDMKGGYLNDRFVNGAASCDDYKFIHWSGIDIFVYFSHEFITVPPLAWINAGHRHGVPVLGTLITEGEQGEDLWETVLASEEKVQSLISKMNAVCNHYRFDGYLLNIENKINPAKVTSLVTFVSRLKNSLGTDKLVIWYDSVTHPEGKLDWQNELNFLNRAFFEACDGIYLNYGWNEDKLRASISRAGARVTDVFVGVDVFGRGCYGGGEFNSVVAVAKARELNLSIAIFAPAWTHECQNESLDYVQREMKFWEMLWPYLYLHGPASLPFSTSFCQGVGRKTFLEGEALTDSPWYNLAKQEYQLTKPSCIEDVGCNPDIKRCFHYTNQCAYKGGCCLLFAKHTGVNTYRLFMCGFVNDGTVSLKMIFAVKPMDATKKIDYNLVLTVSDSLGPTSELKNNSRRSSRSKNLVLRNSEFLANEEDYSAIIVNSESLKVINNWNINQYRFNYRGILTDISMVVPENCEPFMIGLLQIEKNQFIIADNYF
;
A
#
# COMPACT_ATOMS: atom_id res chain seq x y z
N MET A 1 15.64 25.80 36.26
CA MET A 1 14.49 25.89 35.35
C MET A 1 14.67 24.83 34.28
N SER A 2 13.96 23.71 34.39
CA SER A 2 13.97 22.66 33.36
C SER A 2 13.21 23.18 32.15
N CYS A 3 13.93 23.50 31.08
CA CYS A 3 13.32 23.80 29.80
C CYS A 3 12.67 22.49 29.33
N ASN A 4 11.33 22.39 29.42
CA ASN A 4 10.58 21.33 28.76
C ASN A 4 10.81 21.54 27.26
N LYS A 5 11.81 20.88 26.69
CA LYS A 5 12.07 20.88 25.25
C LYS A 5 10.88 20.18 24.59
N ILE A 6 10.07 20.94 23.86
CA ILE A 6 8.86 20.45 23.20
C ILE A 6 9.28 19.66 21.96
N VAL A 7 8.91 18.38 21.88
CA VAL A 7 9.04 17.60 20.63
C VAL A 7 8.17 18.28 19.57
N ASP A 8 8.70 18.48 18.37
CA ASP A 8 7.89 18.97 17.25
C ASP A 8 6.70 18.02 17.02
N LEU A 9 5.48 18.53 17.23
CA LEU A 9 4.24 17.77 17.12
C LEU A 9 3.61 17.86 15.73
N MET A 10 4.28 18.54 14.79
CA MET A 10 3.78 18.76 13.44
C MET A 10 4.84 18.42 12.40
N CYS A 11 4.48 17.57 11.45
CA CYS A 11 5.28 17.38 10.25
C CYS A 11 5.14 18.60 9.33
N GLY A 12 6.20 18.97 8.63
CA GLY A 12 6.18 20.07 7.69
C GLY A 12 7.24 19.93 6.61
N PRO A 13 7.09 20.66 5.50
CA PRO A 13 8.06 20.69 4.42
C PRO A 13 9.25 21.60 4.76
N ILE A 14 10.29 21.53 3.93
CA ILE A 14 11.34 22.54 3.86
C ILE A 14 11.02 23.46 2.68
N LYS A 15 10.83 24.75 2.95
CA LYS A 15 10.13 25.66 2.01
C LYS A 15 11.01 26.24 0.92
N ASN A 16 12.32 26.34 1.15
CA ASN A 16 13.25 26.95 0.20
C ASN A 16 14.70 26.47 0.45
N LEU A 17 15.62 26.93 -0.40
CA LEU A 17 17.03 26.54 -0.37
C LEU A 17 17.76 27.02 0.91
N GLU A 18 17.43 28.21 1.42
CA GLU A 18 18.03 28.75 2.64
C GLU A 18 17.64 27.90 3.86
N ASP A 19 16.34 27.59 3.99
CA ASP A 19 15.83 26.72 5.05
C ASP A 19 16.51 25.35 5.02
N LEU A 20 16.73 24.77 3.83
CA LEU A 20 17.43 23.50 3.68
C LEU A 20 18.89 23.57 4.11
N PHE A 21 19.61 24.62 3.70
CA PHE A 21 21.02 24.77 4.05
C PHE A 21 21.21 25.06 5.55
N CYS A 22 20.28 25.81 6.15
CA CYS A 22 20.21 26.03 7.59
C CYS A 22 19.71 24.81 8.37
N TRP A 23 18.97 23.90 7.75
CA TRP A 23 18.41 22.71 8.42
C TRP A 23 19.50 21.90 9.11
N GLN A 24 19.31 21.64 10.40
CA GLN A 24 20.15 20.75 11.19
C GLN A 24 19.27 19.64 11.75
N VAL A 25 19.90 18.50 12.08
CA VAL A 25 19.21 17.41 12.75
C VAL A 25 18.58 17.93 14.05
N PRO A 26 17.24 17.88 14.20
CA PRO A 26 16.58 18.26 15.44
C PRO A 26 17.05 17.40 16.61
N GLU A 27 17.25 18.01 17.79
CA GLU A 27 17.59 17.27 19.01
C GLU A 27 16.45 16.35 19.49
N LEU A 28 15.20 16.77 19.26
CA LEU A 28 13.99 15.99 19.51
C LEU A 28 13.20 15.96 18.21
N SER A 29 12.82 14.77 17.76
CA SER A 29 12.15 14.60 16.49
C SER A 29 11.05 13.56 16.57
N TRP A 30 9.92 13.84 15.93
CA TRP A 30 8.87 12.86 15.74
C TRP A 30 9.34 11.65 14.93
N ALA A 31 10.46 11.76 14.21
CA ALA A 31 11.05 10.67 13.42
C ALA A 31 11.41 9.43 14.25
N GLU A 32 11.61 9.59 15.57
CA GLU A 32 11.79 8.47 16.49
C GLU A 32 10.58 7.52 16.52
N ASN A 33 9.39 8.02 16.15
CA ASN A 33 8.16 7.24 16.08
C ASN A 33 7.95 6.56 14.71
N VAL A 34 8.89 6.73 13.77
CA VAL A 34 8.81 6.06 12.46
C VAL A 34 9.12 4.57 12.62
N ILE A 35 8.20 3.71 12.19
CA ILE A 35 8.42 2.26 12.17
C ILE A 35 9.31 1.88 10.97
N ASN A 36 10.01 0.74 11.06
CA ASN A 36 10.76 0.22 9.90
C ASN A 36 9.79 -0.21 8.79
N LEU A 37 10.20 -0.01 7.53
CA LEU A 37 9.56 -0.60 6.36
C LEU A 37 9.49 -2.12 6.52
N LYS A 38 8.27 -2.67 6.57
CA LYS A 38 8.04 -4.11 6.71
C LYS A 38 8.22 -4.82 5.37
N SER A 39 8.60 -6.10 5.43
CA SER A 39 8.64 -6.93 4.23
C SER A 39 7.23 -7.28 3.74
N LYS A 40 7.01 -7.13 2.43
CA LYS A 40 5.85 -7.66 1.72
C LYS A 40 6.18 -8.98 1.01
N THR A 41 5.18 -9.65 0.47
CA THR A 41 5.34 -10.89 -0.29
C THR A 41 6.30 -10.71 -1.46
N PHE A 42 7.24 -11.65 -1.63
CA PHE A 42 8.13 -11.72 -2.80
C PHE A 42 7.41 -12.17 -4.08
N PHE A 43 6.15 -12.58 -3.95
CA PHE A 43 5.25 -12.90 -5.05
C PHE A 43 4.00 -12.02 -5.01
N SER A 44 3.33 -11.93 -6.15
CA SER A 44 2.07 -11.22 -6.33
C SER A 44 1.03 -12.08 -7.04
N TYR A 45 -0.24 -11.70 -6.86
CA TYR A 45 -1.34 -12.18 -7.69
C TYR A 45 -1.77 -11.06 -8.63
N ALA A 46 -2.12 -11.38 -9.88
CA ALA A 46 -2.84 -10.41 -10.69
C ALA A 46 -4.25 -10.23 -10.10
N GLY A 47 -4.70 -8.98 -9.94
CA GLY A 47 -5.95 -8.71 -9.24
C GLY A 47 -7.19 -9.23 -9.98
N LYS A 48 -7.12 -9.41 -11.31
CA LYS A 48 -8.16 -10.11 -12.09
C LYS A 48 -8.29 -11.60 -11.74
N ASP A 49 -7.22 -12.22 -11.25
CA ASP A 49 -7.18 -13.63 -10.86
C ASP A 49 -7.47 -13.79 -9.34
N TRP A 50 -7.69 -12.68 -8.63
CA TRP A 50 -8.07 -12.66 -7.23
C TRP A 50 -9.59 -12.54 -7.06
N SER A 51 -10.26 -13.68 -6.93
CA SER A 51 -11.64 -13.75 -6.43
C SER A 51 -11.66 -13.63 -4.90
N CYS A 52 -12.67 -12.95 -4.37
CA CYS A 52 -12.90 -12.90 -2.92
C CYS A 52 -13.79 -14.03 -2.41
N LYS A 53 -14.49 -14.74 -3.31
CA LYS A 53 -15.61 -15.65 -3.02
C LYS A 53 -15.27 -17.13 -3.25
N ASP A 54 -14.08 -17.42 -3.74
CA ASP A 54 -13.63 -18.79 -3.99
C ASP A 54 -12.63 -19.27 -2.93
N VAL A 55 -12.65 -20.57 -2.65
CA VAL A 55 -11.47 -21.24 -2.05
C VAL A 55 -10.28 -20.90 -2.95
N PRO A 56 -9.11 -20.49 -2.41
CA PRO A 56 -7.96 -20.18 -3.25
C PRO A 56 -7.78 -21.30 -4.27
N PRO A 57 -7.93 -21.04 -5.58
CA PRO A 57 -7.70 -22.07 -6.56
C PRO A 57 -6.30 -22.61 -6.31
N THR A 58 -6.16 -23.93 -6.20
CA THR A 58 -4.85 -24.58 -6.07
C THR A 58 -3.91 -24.25 -7.25
N ASN A 59 -4.43 -23.58 -8.27
CA ASN A 59 -3.77 -23.19 -9.52
C ASN A 59 -3.74 -21.67 -9.81
N VAL A 60 -3.94 -20.76 -8.85
CA VAL A 60 -3.74 -19.32 -9.15
C VAL A 60 -2.26 -19.05 -9.44
N SER A 61 -1.99 -18.50 -10.63
CA SER A 61 -0.65 -18.07 -11.03
C SER A 61 -0.13 -17.00 -10.07
N LYS A 62 1.00 -17.31 -9.44
CA LYS A 62 1.80 -16.37 -8.66
C LYS A 62 2.88 -15.83 -9.57
N TYR A 63 3.16 -14.54 -9.49
CA TYR A 63 4.24 -13.88 -10.21
C TYR A 63 5.32 -13.44 -9.23
N TYR A 64 6.58 -13.37 -9.63
CA TYR A 64 7.60 -12.71 -8.79
C TYR A 64 7.30 -11.21 -8.75
N SER A 65 7.23 -10.62 -7.57
CA SER A 65 6.88 -9.20 -7.39
C SER A 65 7.80 -8.27 -8.18
N GLU A 66 9.08 -8.62 -8.34
CA GLU A 66 10.06 -7.84 -9.10
C GLU A 66 9.90 -7.94 -10.63
N SER A 67 9.17 -8.95 -11.12
CA SER A 67 9.00 -9.23 -12.55
C SER A 67 7.73 -8.63 -13.15
N VAL A 68 6.85 -8.09 -12.31
CA VAL A 68 5.59 -7.49 -12.74
C VAL A 68 5.72 -5.97 -12.77
N PRO A 69 4.96 -5.28 -13.64
CA PRO A 69 4.97 -3.84 -13.63
C PRO A 69 4.36 -3.30 -12.33
N LYS A 70 4.89 -2.16 -11.87
CA LYS A 70 4.63 -1.57 -10.55
C LYS A 70 3.49 -0.56 -10.61
N THR A 71 2.80 -0.34 -9.49
CA THR A 71 1.84 0.76 -9.30
C THR A 71 2.43 1.79 -8.35
N LEU A 72 2.70 3.00 -8.85
CA LEU A 72 2.99 4.17 -8.02
C LEU A 72 1.70 4.93 -7.76
N LEU A 73 1.48 5.38 -6.52
CA LEU A 73 0.40 6.30 -6.17
C LEU A 73 0.99 7.64 -5.71
N CYS A 74 0.65 8.70 -6.42
CA CYS A 74 1.04 10.07 -6.08
C CYS A 74 -0.21 10.79 -5.55
N HIS A 75 -0.28 10.98 -4.23
CA HIS A 75 -1.57 11.17 -3.55
C HIS A 75 -2.27 12.51 -3.84
N ASP A 76 -1.51 13.60 -3.99
CA ASP A 76 -1.93 15.00 -4.17
C ASP A 76 -3.32 15.34 -3.60
N MET A 77 -3.39 15.58 -2.30
CA MET A 77 -4.63 15.89 -1.58
C MET A 77 -4.60 17.35 -1.10
N LYS A 78 -5.32 18.25 -1.79
CA LYS A 78 -5.46 19.68 -1.44
C LYS A 78 -4.16 20.39 -1.00
N GLY A 79 -3.05 20.12 -1.69
CA GLY A 79 -1.74 20.72 -1.40
C GLY A 79 -0.99 20.11 -0.21
N GLY A 80 -1.53 19.07 0.44
CA GLY A 80 -0.88 18.36 1.53
C GLY A 80 -0.92 19.09 2.88
N TYR A 81 -0.30 18.46 3.89
CA TYR A 81 -0.14 18.91 5.27
C TYR A 81 -1.43 19.46 5.90
N LEU A 82 -2.52 18.69 5.81
CA LEU A 82 -3.80 18.95 6.47
C LEU A 82 -3.74 18.38 7.91
N ASN A 83 -4.78 17.68 8.37
CA ASN A 83 -4.78 17.03 9.68
C ASN A 83 -3.78 15.87 9.78
N ASP A 84 -3.30 15.34 8.65
CA ASP A 84 -2.29 14.29 8.57
C ASP A 84 -0.89 14.74 9.00
N ARG A 85 -0.65 16.06 9.10
CA ARG A 85 0.61 16.60 9.61
C ARG A 85 0.78 16.44 11.12
N PHE A 86 -0.31 16.29 11.87
CA PHE A 86 -0.23 16.23 13.33
C PHE A 86 0.24 14.85 13.80
N VAL A 87 1.37 14.81 14.50
CA VAL A 87 2.02 13.57 14.97
C VAL A 87 1.08 12.73 15.85
N ASN A 88 0.31 13.40 16.71
CA ASN A 88 -0.64 12.75 17.61
C ASN A 88 -2.03 12.55 16.98
N GLY A 89 -2.22 12.96 15.72
CA GLY A 89 -3.50 12.97 15.03
C GLY A 89 -4.35 14.21 15.31
N ALA A 90 -5.58 14.18 14.80
CA ALA A 90 -6.55 15.27 14.90
C ALA A 90 -7.92 14.77 15.39
N ALA A 91 -8.74 15.67 15.95
CA ALA A 91 -10.10 15.38 16.40
C ALA A 91 -11.11 15.46 15.23
N SER A 92 -10.99 14.55 14.26
CA SER A 92 -11.79 14.50 13.04
C SER A 92 -12.02 13.05 12.62
N CYS A 93 -13.07 12.76 11.86
CA CYS A 93 -13.30 11.43 11.28
C CYS A 93 -13.59 11.43 9.77
N ASP A 94 -13.49 12.60 9.14
CA ASP A 94 -13.90 12.82 7.75
C ASP A 94 -12.72 13.12 6.83
N ASP A 95 -11.49 13.05 7.34
CA ASP A 95 -10.27 13.21 6.55
C ASP A 95 -10.09 12.07 5.52
N TYR A 96 -9.41 12.39 4.43
CA TYR A 96 -9.04 11.41 3.42
C TYR A 96 -8.14 10.33 4.03
N LYS A 97 -8.47 9.06 3.73
CA LYS A 97 -7.69 7.89 4.12
C LYS A 97 -7.50 7.00 2.90
N PHE A 98 -6.30 6.47 2.76
CA PHE A 98 -6.00 5.46 1.76
C PHE A 98 -5.87 4.10 2.43
N ILE A 99 -6.59 3.09 1.92
CA ILE A 99 -6.61 1.73 2.49
C ILE A 99 -6.22 0.63 1.49
N HIS A 100 -5.95 0.97 0.23
CA HIS A 100 -5.72 0.01 -0.86
C HIS A 100 -4.23 -0.31 -1.06
N TRP A 101 -3.46 -0.35 0.04
CA TRP A 101 -2.01 -0.53 0.03
C TRP A 101 -1.53 -1.81 -0.65
N SER A 102 -2.34 -2.88 -0.60
CA SER A 102 -2.04 -4.17 -1.25
C SER A 102 -1.94 -4.07 -2.77
N GLY A 103 -2.50 -3.03 -3.40
CA GLY A 103 -2.48 -2.84 -4.85
C GLY A 103 -1.41 -1.89 -5.36
N ILE A 104 -0.57 -1.35 -4.47
CA ILE A 104 0.47 -0.38 -4.82
C ILE A 104 1.87 -0.83 -4.38
N ASP A 105 2.87 -0.29 -5.07
CA ASP A 105 4.28 -0.59 -4.87
C ASP A 105 5.05 0.59 -4.27
N ILE A 106 4.65 1.81 -4.60
CA ILE A 106 5.33 3.03 -4.18
C ILE A 106 4.26 4.07 -3.88
N PHE A 107 4.42 4.79 -2.76
CA PHE A 107 3.57 5.92 -2.41
C PHE A 107 4.39 7.20 -2.43
N VAL A 108 3.89 8.25 -3.08
CA VAL A 108 4.50 9.58 -3.08
C VAL A 108 3.61 10.54 -2.30
N TYR A 109 4.15 11.07 -1.20
CA TYR A 109 3.57 12.24 -0.57
C TYR A 109 3.96 13.47 -1.39
N PHE A 110 3.01 13.99 -2.14
CA PHE A 110 3.16 15.11 -3.06
C PHE A 110 2.59 16.38 -2.45
N SER A 111 3.35 17.46 -2.53
CA SER A 111 2.87 18.82 -2.27
C SER A 111 3.66 19.78 -3.15
N HIS A 112 3.20 21.02 -3.24
CA HIS A 112 3.86 22.08 -4.00
C HIS A 112 4.94 22.83 -3.20
N GLU A 113 5.51 22.16 -2.21
CA GLU A 113 6.52 22.72 -1.32
C GLU A 113 7.90 22.18 -1.69
N PHE A 114 8.90 23.07 -1.75
CA PHE A 114 10.23 22.82 -2.32
C PHE A 114 10.80 21.43 -2.00
N ILE A 115 10.96 21.09 -0.72
CA ILE A 115 11.21 19.72 -0.28
C ILE A 115 10.06 19.26 0.61
N THR A 116 9.28 18.34 0.07
CA THR A 116 8.21 17.67 0.77
C THR A 116 8.80 16.54 1.64
N VAL A 117 8.65 16.67 2.96
CA VAL A 117 8.90 15.60 3.94
C VAL A 117 7.56 14.91 4.26
N PRO A 118 7.35 13.64 3.89
CA PRO A 118 6.09 12.94 4.15
C PRO A 118 5.72 12.97 5.65
N PRO A 119 4.46 13.23 6.03
CA PRO A 119 4.05 13.16 7.43
C PRO A 119 4.23 11.76 8.03
N LEU A 120 4.54 11.72 9.33
CA LEU A 120 4.71 10.48 10.11
C LEU A 120 3.56 9.48 9.87
N ALA A 121 2.33 9.99 9.79
CA ALA A 121 1.14 9.17 9.63
C ALA A 121 1.16 8.37 8.31
N TRP A 122 1.65 8.97 7.23
CA TRP A 122 1.78 8.34 5.91
C TRP A 122 2.99 7.42 5.84
N ILE A 123 4.15 7.83 6.38
CA ILE A 123 5.34 6.97 6.47
C ILE A 123 4.98 5.67 7.21
N ASN A 124 4.37 5.78 8.39
CA ASN A 124 4.01 4.61 9.18
C ASN A 124 2.92 3.75 8.53
N ALA A 125 1.96 4.36 7.82
CA ALA A 125 0.97 3.60 7.06
C ALA A 125 1.62 2.81 5.92
N GLY A 126 2.43 3.45 5.07
CA GLY A 126 3.14 2.78 3.98
C GLY A 126 4.11 1.70 4.48
N HIS A 127 4.97 2.05 5.45
CA HIS A 127 5.94 1.13 6.04
C HIS A 127 5.29 -0.10 6.65
N ARG A 128 4.14 0.07 7.32
CA ARG A 128 3.41 -1.06 7.89
C ARG A 128 2.96 -2.03 6.81
N HIS A 129 2.56 -1.54 5.64
CA HIS A 129 2.11 -2.36 4.52
C HIS A 129 3.24 -2.78 3.57
N GLY A 130 4.50 -2.43 3.88
CA GLY A 130 5.65 -2.74 3.04
C GLY A 130 5.73 -1.92 1.76
N VAL A 131 5.13 -0.73 1.76
CA VAL A 131 5.17 0.22 0.64
C VAL A 131 6.11 1.36 1.00
N PRO A 132 7.21 1.58 0.24
CA PRO A 132 8.07 2.74 0.42
C PRO A 132 7.30 4.05 0.16
N VAL A 133 7.61 5.06 0.97
CA VAL A 133 7.00 6.39 1.00
C VAL A 133 8.03 7.42 0.58
N LEU A 134 7.82 8.06 -0.56
CA LEU A 134 8.72 9.08 -1.10
C LEU A 134 8.22 10.48 -0.74
N GLY A 135 9.17 11.36 -0.46
CA GLY A 135 8.98 12.81 -0.53
C GLY A 135 9.07 13.31 -1.96
N THR A 136 9.09 14.63 -2.12
CA THR A 136 9.20 15.29 -3.42
C THR A 136 10.20 16.44 -3.33
N LEU A 137 11.09 16.57 -4.31
CA LEU A 137 11.78 17.81 -4.63
C LEU A 137 11.03 18.43 -5.81
N ILE A 138 10.43 19.60 -5.60
CA ILE A 138 9.71 20.33 -6.66
C ILE A 138 10.27 21.74 -6.81
N THR A 139 10.40 22.18 -8.06
CA THR A 139 10.74 23.57 -8.41
C THR A 139 9.87 24.00 -9.58
N GLU A 140 9.28 25.20 -9.52
CA GLU A 140 8.26 25.63 -10.47
C GLU A 140 8.52 27.07 -10.94
N GLY A 141 8.29 27.33 -12.23
CA GLY A 141 8.34 28.68 -12.81
C GLY A 141 9.68 29.40 -12.61
N GLU A 142 9.64 30.74 -12.65
CA GLU A 142 10.85 31.59 -12.57
C GLU A 142 11.65 31.37 -11.28
N GLN A 143 10.97 31.14 -10.14
CA GLN A 143 11.65 30.85 -8.87
C GLN A 143 12.48 29.57 -8.93
N GLY A 144 11.97 28.54 -9.63
CA GLY A 144 12.72 27.31 -9.90
C GLY A 144 13.93 27.56 -10.80
N GLU A 145 13.79 28.38 -11.84
CA GLU A 145 14.90 28.75 -12.74
C GLU A 145 16.04 29.43 -11.95
N ASP A 146 15.72 30.42 -11.11
CA ASP A 146 16.69 31.12 -10.26
C ASP A 146 17.39 30.20 -9.25
N LEU A 147 16.64 29.25 -8.68
CA LEU A 147 17.18 28.26 -7.75
C LEU A 147 18.22 27.38 -8.44
N TRP A 148 17.90 26.84 -9.63
CA TRP A 148 18.82 25.98 -10.36
C TRP A 148 20.00 26.74 -10.95
N GLU A 149 19.83 28.00 -11.36
CA GLU A 149 20.94 28.89 -11.70
C GLU A 149 21.93 29.01 -10.52
N THR A 150 21.39 29.19 -9.31
CA THR A 150 22.17 29.33 -8.08
C THR A 150 22.86 28.04 -7.67
N VAL A 151 22.14 26.91 -7.66
CA VAL A 151 22.65 25.60 -7.22
C VAL A 151 23.69 25.07 -8.20
N LEU A 152 23.43 25.13 -9.50
CA LEU A 152 24.32 24.60 -10.54
C LEU A 152 25.48 25.55 -10.90
N ALA A 153 25.61 26.68 -10.21
CA ALA A 153 26.75 27.59 -10.37
C ALA A 153 28.06 27.03 -9.78
N SER A 154 28.00 26.11 -8.82
CA SER A 154 29.19 25.48 -8.25
C SER A 154 28.94 24.07 -7.76
N GLU A 155 29.99 23.23 -7.87
CA GLU A 155 30.00 21.85 -7.36
C GLU A 155 29.71 21.79 -5.85
N GLU A 156 30.20 22.76 -5.08
CA GLU A 156 29.97 22.84 -3.64
C GLU A 156 28.47 22.94 -3.30
N LYS A 157 27.71 23.77 -4.02
CA LYS A 157 26.27 23.93 -3.77
C LYS A 157 25.47 22.69 -4.17
N VAL A 158 25.85 22.06 -5.28
CA VAL A 158 25.28 20.76 -5.71
C VAL A 158 25.51 19.71 -4.62
N GLN A 159 26.74 19.58 -4.14
CA GLN A 159 27.08 18.63 -3.08
C GLN A 159 26.37 18.95 -1.75
N SER A 160 26.22 20.24 -1.41
CA SER A 160 25.47 20.67 -0.23
C SER A 160 23.99 20.28 -0.32
N LEU A 161 23.34 20.53 -1.47
CA LEU A 161 21.96 20.12 -1.72
C LEU A 161 21.79 18.61 -1.56
N ILE A 162 22.65 17.82 -2.21
CA ILE A 162 22.62 16.34 -2.11
C ILE A 162 22.79 15.88 -0.66
N SER A 163 23.80 16.43 0.03
CA SER A 163 24.10 16.07 1.43
C SER A 163 22.92 16.37 2.35
N LYS A 164 22.31 17.56 2.21
CA LYS A 164 21.15 17.95 3.01
C LYS A 164 19.92 17.10 2.71
N MET A 165 19.61 16.86 1.43
CA MET A 165 18.50 15.97 1.06
C MET A 165 18.70 14.55 1.63
N ASN A 166 19.91 13.99 1.50
CA ASN A 166 20.20 12.68 2.09
C ASN A 166 20.05 12.69 3.62
N ALA A 167 20.55 13.73 4.30
CA ALA A 167 20.43 13.88 5.74
C ALA A 167 18.97 14.01 6.20
N VAL A 168 18.15 14.80 5.52
CA VAL A 168 16.70 14.95 5.78
C VAL A 168 15.98 13.62 5.59
N CYS A 169 16.23 12.95 4.47
CA CYS A 169 15.64 11.65 4.16
C CYS A 169 16.03 10.56 5.18
N ASN A 170 17.30 10.51 5.60
CA ASN A 170 17.76 9.60 6.65
C ASN A 170 17.16 9.94 8.02
N HIS A 171 17.12 11.22 8.38
CA HIS A 171 16.64 11.63 9.70
C HIS A 171 15.14 11.37 9.87
N TYR A 172 14.32 11.75 8.90
CA TYR A 172 12.87 11.53 8.93
C TYR A 172 12.44 10.14 8.43
N ARG A 173 13.41 9.35 7.93
CA ARG A 173 13.27 7.92 7.64
C ARG A 173 12.17 7.60 6.61
N PHE A 174 12.07 8.42 5.57
CA PHE A 174 11.29 8.10 4.37
C PHE A 174 12.21 7.59 3.24
N ASP A 175 11.64 7.04 2.17
CA ASP A 175 12.34 6.10 1.30
C ASP A 175 12.88 6.72 0.01
N GLY A 176 13.02 8.05 -0.06
CA GLY A 176 13.59 8.76 -1.19
C GLY A 176 12.69 9.84 -1.78
N TYR A 177 12.87 10.17 -3.06
CA TYR A 177 12.29 11.37 -3.66
C TYR A 177 11.74 11.14 -5.08
N LEU A 178 10.55 11.70 -5.33
CA LEU A 178 10.17 12.14 -6.67
C LEU A 178 10.86 13.48 -6.96
N LEU A 179 11.49 13.62 -8.12
CA LEU A 179 12.06 14.87 -8.61
C LEU A 179 11.13 15.44 -9.69
N ASN A 180 10.45 16.54 -9.37
CA ASN A 180 9.52 17.22 -10.26
C ASN A 180 10.03 18.63 -10.60
N ILE A 181 10.75 18.78 -11.71
CA ILE A 181 11.40 20.04 -12.08
C ILE A 181 10.57 20.73 -13.15
N GLU A 182 9.58 21.52 -12.73
CA GLU A 182 8.60 22.21 -13.57
C GLU A 182 9.05 23.64 -13.94
N ASN A 183 10.31 23.77 -14.36
CA ASN A 183 10.91 25.03 -14.81
C ASN A 183 12.01 24.77 -15.85
N LYS A 184 12.44 25.81 -16.57
CA LYS A 184 13.55 25.67 -17.52
C LYS A 184 14.90 25.60 -16.79
N ILE A 185 15.87 25.01 -17.47
CA ILE A 185 17.26 24.94 -17.05
C ILE A 185 18.11 25.53 -18.16
N ASN A 186 19.08 26.35 -17.82
CA ASN A 186 20.02 26.87 -18.79
C ASN A 186 20.72 25.71 -19.53
N PRO A 187 20.72 25.70 -20.89
CA PRO A 187 21.31 24.62 -21.68
C PRO A 187 22.74 24.25 -21.26
N ALA A 188 23.55 25.22 -20.81
CA ALA A 188 24.91 24.98 -20.36
C ALA A 188 25.02 24.19 -19.03
N LYS A 189 23.91 24.06 -18.28
CA LYS A 189 23.84 23.47 -16.94
C LYS A 189 23.04 22.16 -16.89
N VAL A 190 22.40 21.74 -17.98
CA VAL A 190 21.53 20.54 -18.00
C VAL A 190 22.31 19.26 -17.69
N THR A 191 23.54 19.13 -18.19
CA THR A 191 24.42 18.01 -17.84
C THR A 191 24.76 17.98 -16.35
N SER A 192 24.90 19.14 -15.71
CA SER A 192 25.10 19.24 -14.25
C SER A 192 23.84 18.81 -13.49
N LEU A 193 22.64 19.10 -14.01
CA LEU A 193 21.39 18.60 -13.42
C LEU A 193 21.30 17.07 -13.52
N VAL A 194 21.61 16.47 -14.68
CA VAL A 194 21.67 14.99 -14.82
C VAL A 194 22.68 14.40 -13.82
N THR A 195 23.83 15.06 -13.66
CA THR A 195 24.86 14.64 -12.69
C THR A 195 24.35 14.74 -11.25
N PHE A 196 23.60 15.79 -10.91
CA PHE A 196 22.94 15.92 -9.61
C PHE A 196 22.00 14.74 -9.35
N VAL A 197 21.14 14.38 -10.31
CA VAL A 197 20.21 13.24 -10.17
C VAL A 197 20.97 11.95 -9.87
N SER A 198 22.01 11.66 -10.66
CA SER A 198 22.85 10.47 -10.46
C SER A 198 23.55 10.46 -9.11
N ARG A 199 24.12 11.59 -8.68
CA ARG A 199 24.83 11.69 -7.40
C ARG A 199 23.88 11.65 -6.21
N LEU A 200 22.69 12.24 -6.30
CA LEU A 200 21.65 12.11 -5.29
C LEU A 200 21.27 10.64 -5.12
N LYS A 201 20.98 9.93 -6.22
CA LYS A 201 20.68 8.50 -6.18
C LYS A 201 21.80 7.71 -5.52
N ASN A 202 23.05 7.92 -5.94
CA ASN A 202 24.21 7.23 -5.35
C ASN A 202 24.39 7.56 -3.85
N SER A 203 24.13 8.80 -3.43
CA SER A 203 24.25 9.21 -2.03
C SER A 203 23.17 8.58 -1.13
N LEU A 204 21.96 8.41 -1.66
CA LEU A 204 20.83 7.78 -0.95
C LEU A 204 21.01 6.26 -0.80
N GLY A 205 21.76 5.64 -1.71
CA GLY A 205 22.03 4.20 -1.71
C GLY A 205 20.96 3.37 -2.44
N THR A 206 21.03 2.06 -2.26
CA THR A 206 20.17 1.06 -2.93
C THR A 206 18.79 0.91 -2.28
N ASP A 207 18.68 1.26 -1.00
CA ASP A 207 17.46 1.01 -0.21
C ASP A 207 16.40 2.11 -0.40
N LYS A 208 16.76 3.18 -1.11
CA LYS A 208 15.91 4.35 -1.36
C LYS A 208 15.71 4.58 -2.85
N LEU A 209 14.62 5.23 -3.21
CA LEU A 209 14.22 5.46 -4.59
C LEU A 209 14.37 6.93 -5.01
N VAL A 210 14.88 7.16 -6.21
CA VAL A 210 14.83 8.44 -6.91
C VAL A 210 14.06 8.24 -8.21
N ILE A 211 12.94 8.95 -8.36
CA ILE A 211 12.10 8.89 -9.55
C ILE A 211 12.11 10.25 -10.22
N TRP A 212 12.36 10.28 -11.52
CA TRP A 212 12.34 11.51 -12.32
C TRP A 212 10.97 11.72 -12.94
N TYR A 213 10.38 12.91 -12.81
CA TYR A 213 9.19 13.28 -13.58
C TYR A 213 9.58 13.79 -14.97
N ASP A 214 8.88 13.32 -16.01
CA ASP A 214 9.09 13.67 -17.42
C ASP A 214 8.82 15.16 -17.70
N SER A 215 9.82 16.00 -17.42
CA SER A 215 9.73 17.46 -17.39
C SER A 215 10.84 18.11 -18.23
N VAL A 216 12.04 18.27 -17.66
CA VAL A 216 13.17 18.92 -18.34
C VAL A 216 13.78 18.01 -19.41
N THR A 217 13.97 18.55 -20.60
CA THR A 217 14.67 17.87 -21.72
C THR A 217 16.18 18.08 -21.69
N HIS A 218 16.94 17.11 -22.18
CA HIS A 218 18.37 17.18 -22.43
C HIS A 218 18.66 17.06 -23.94
N PRO A 219 19.60 17.87 -24.50
CA PRO A 219 20.48 18.82 -23.80
C PRO A 219 19.92 20.24 -23.64
N GLU A 220 18.75 20.57 -24.20
CA GLU A 220 18.30 21.96 -24.33
C GLU A 220 17.77 22.58 -23.04
N GLY A 221 17.45 21.79 -22.01
CA GLY A 221 17.01 22.30 -20.71
C GLY A 221 15.60 22.90 -20.72
N LYS A 222 14.82 22.65 -21.77
CA LYS A 222 13.43 23.10 -21.85
C LYS A 222 12.55 22.31 -20.89
N LEU A 223 11.58 22.99 -20.29
CA LEU A 223 10.41 22.33 -19.71
C LEU A 223 9.49 21.90 -20.86
N ASP A 224 9.49 20.61 -21.20
CA ASP A 224 8.71 20.06 -22.30
C ASP A 224 8.41 18.58 -22.04
N TRP A 225 7.18 18.30 -21.56
CA TRP A 225 6.74 16.95 -21.21
C TRP A 225 6.59 16.09 -22.46
N GLN A 226 7.42 15.04 -22.56
CA GLN A 226 7.48 14.22 -23.77
C GLN A 226 6.31 13.23 -23.87
N ASN A 227 5.72 12.86 -22.72
CA ASN A 227 4.69 11.82 -22.58
C ASN A 227 5.15 10.45 -23.10
N GLU A 228 6.47 10.24 -23.15
CA GLU A 228 7.15 8.99 -23.52
C GLU A 228 8.57 9.03 -23.00
N LEU A 229 9.17 7.85 -22.76
CA LEU A 229 10.62 7.76 -22.66
C LEU A 229 11.20 7.91 -24.07
N ASN A 230 12.03 8.91 -24.32
CA ASN A 230 12.71 9.14 -25.60
C ASN A 230 14.14 9.71 -25.39
N PHE A 231 14.80 10.13 -26.46
CA PHE A 231 16.19 10.60 -26.37
C PHE A 231 16.35 11.89 -25.56
N LEU A 232 15.29 12.69 -25.40
CA LEU A 232 15.31 13.96 -24.66
C LEU A 232 15.24 13.78 -23.15
N ASN A 233 14.68 12.68 -22.64
CA ASN A 233 14.62 12.41 -21.19
C ASN A 233 15.40 11.15 -20.77
N ARG A 234 15.99 10.41 -21.72
CA ARG A 234 16.80 9.21 -21.45
C ARG A 234 17.93 9.45 -20.46
N ALA A 235 18.63 10.60 -20.56
CA ALA A 235 19.74 10.91 -19.67
C ALA A 235 19.32 10.92 -18.18
N PHE A 236 18.11 11.39 -17.88
CA PHE A 236 17.57 11.39 -16.52
C PHE A 236 17.11 9.99 -16.09
N PHE A 237 16.46 9.23 -16.99
CA PHE A 237 16.04 7.85 -16.71
C PHE A 237 17.21 6.92 -16.35
N GLU A 238 18.34 7.06 -17.04
CA GLU A 238 19.54 6.27 -16.74
C GLU A 238 20.26 6.74 -15.45
N ALA A 239 19.97 7.95 -14.98
CA ALA A 239 20.58 8.52 -13.78
C ALA A 239 19.86 8.13 -12.47
N CYS A 240 18.68 7.52 -12.52
CA CYS A 240 17.86 7.23 -11.33
C CYS A 240 17.09 5.89 -11.43
N ASP A 241 16.23 5.60 -10.45
CA ASP A 241 15.53 4.31 -10.35
C ASP A 241 14.37 4.16 -11.35
N GLY A 242 13.80 5.26 -11.85
CA GLY A 242 12.74 5.20 -12.84
C GLY A 242 12.26 6.56 -13.32
N ILE A 243 11.42 6.56 -14.35
CA ILE A 243 10.80 7.75 -14.92
C ILE A 243 9.29 7.69 -14.77
N TYR A 244 8.71 8.77 -14.26
CA TYR A 244 7.29 9.04 -14.24
C TYR A 244 6.95 9.88 -15.47
N LEU A 245 6.33 9.26 -16.47
CA LEU A 245 5.86 9.92 -17.69
C LEU A 245 4.64 10.80 -17.42
N ASN A 246 4.61 11.99 -18.03
CA ASN A 246 3.44 12.85 -18.00
C ASN A 246 2.22 12.18 -18.66
N TYR A 247 1.02 12.61 -18.29
CA TYR A 247 -0.25 11.93 -18.60
C TYR A 247 -0.81 12.19 -20.03
N GLY A 248 -0.16 13.01 -20.85
CA GLY A 248 -0.58 13.34 -22.22
C GLY A 248 -0.11 12.36 -23.31
N TRP A 249 -0.01 11.07 -23.00
CA TRP A 249 0.55 10.04 -23.88
C TRP A 249 -0.50 9.45 -24.85
N ASN A 250 -0.01 8.71 -25.85
CA ASN A 250 -0.82 7.87 -26.74
C ASN A 250 -0.18 6.48 -26.90
N GLU A 251 -0.85 5.55 -27.55
CA GLU A 251 -0.36 4.17 -27.67
C GLU A 251 1.01 4.05 -28.38
N ASP A 252 1.24 4.85 -29.43
CA ASP A 252 2.51 4.83 -30.17
C ASP A 252 3.68 5.28 -29.29
N LYS A 253 3.46 6.34 -28.51
CA LYS A 253 4.40 6.85 -27.50
C LYS A 253 4.71 5.80 -26.42
N LEU A 254 3.71 5.04 -25.97
CA LEU A 254 3.93 3.95 -25.01
C LEU A 254 4.74 2.81 -25.62
N ARG A 255 4.43 2.38 -26.86
CA ARG A 255 5.20 1.35 -27.57
C ARG A 255 6.65 1.76 -27.79
N ALA A 256 6.87 3.03 -28.14
CA ALA A 256 8.19 3.59 -28.30
C ALA A 256 8.95 3.62 -26.96
N SER A 257 8.27 3.95 -25.85
CA SER A 257 8.84 3.89 -24.49
C SER A 257 9.32 2.48 -24.12
N ILE A 258 8.52 1.44 -24.40
CA ILE A 258 8.90 0.03 -24.16
C ILE A 258 10.19 -0.32 -24.89
N SER A 259 10.26 0.00 -26.19
CA SER A 259 11.44 -0.30 -27.00
C SER A 259 12.69 0.40 -26.47
N ARG A 260 12.57 1.60 -25.89
CA ARG A 260 13.71 2.38 -25.41
C ARG A 260 14.14 2.01 -23.99
N ALA A 261 13.20 1.56 -23.15
CA ALA A 261 13.45 1.12 -21.77
C ALA A 261 14.17 -0.23 -21.71
N GLY A 262 13.93 -1.12 -22.67
CA GLY A 262 14.55 -2.44 -22.72
C GLY A 262 14.29 -3.24 -21.44
N ALA A 263 15.34 -3.69 -20.76
CA ALA A 263 15.23 -4.46 -19.52
C ALA A 263 14.59 -3.69 -18.36
N ARG A 264 14.59 -2.36 -18.40
CA ARG A 264 14.03 -1.47 -17.36
C ARG A 264 12.59 -1.04 -17.65
N VAL A 265 11.84 -1.81 -18.42
CA VAL A 265 10.44 -1.49 -18.80
C VAL A 265 9.53 -1.27 -17.59
N THR A 266 9.76 -1.99 -16.47
CA THR A 266 9.02 -1.83 -15.22
C THR A 266 9.39 -0.58 -14.43
N ASP A 267 10.41 0.17 -14.86
CA ASP A 267 10.84 1.43 -14.25
C ASP A 267 10.29 2.65 -15.01
N VAL A 268 9.47 2.42 -16.05
CA VAL A 268 8.70 3.46 -16.76
C VAL A 268 7.28 3.47 -16.21
N PHE A 269 6.94 4.50 -15.45
CA PHE A 269 5.63 4.70 -14.85
C PHE A 269 4.78 5.63 -15.73
N VAL A 270 3.76 5.07 -16.36
CA VAL A 270 2.82 5.81 -17.21
C VAL A 270 1.87 6.63 -16.34
N GLY A 271 1.89 7.96 -16.50
CA GLY A 271 1.03 8.86 -15.72
C GLY A 271 -0.46 8.69 -16.03
N VAL A 272 -1.26 8.65 -14.97
CA VAL A 272 -2.72 8.63 -15.02
C VAL A 272 -3.24 9.71 -14.09
N ASP A 273 -3.67 10.84 -14.65
CA ASP A 273 -4.28 11.93 -13.88
C ASP A 273 -5.76 11.66 -13.61
N VAL A 274 -6.10 11.41 -12.35
CA VAL A 274 -7.47 11.11 -11.92
C VAL A 274 -8.38 12.32 -12.04
N PHE A 275 -7.87 13.55 -12.11
CA PHE A 275 -8.70 14.72 -12.46
C PHE A 275 -8.92 14.88 -13.97
N GLY A 276 -8.24 14.08 -14.80
CA GLY A 276 -8.53 13.96 -16.23
C GLY A 276 -7.93 15.03 -17.13
N ARG A 277 -6.98 15.86 -16.65
CA ARG A 277 -6.42 16.99 -17.42
C ARG A 277 -5.58 16.48 -18.58
N GLY A 278 -6.19 16.28 -19.76
CA GLY A 278 -5.49 15.73 -20.93
C GLY A 278 -5.08 14.26 -20.79
N CYS A 279 -5.59 13.55 -19.78
CA CYS A 279 -5.32 12.14 -19.55
C CYS A 279 -6.06 11.27 -20.56
N TYR A 280 -5.41 10.19 -21.03
CA TYR A 280 -6.06 9.15 -21.81
C TYR A 280 -7.32 8.64 -21.08
N GLY A 281 -8.46 8.56 -21.76
CA GLY A 281 -9.74 8.17 -21.14
C GLY A 281 -10.44 9.25 -20.28
N GLY A 282 -9.80 10.38 -20.00
CA GLY A 282 -10.44 11.55 -19.37
C GLY A 282 -10.53 11.56 -17.84
N GLY A 283 -9.83 10.66 -17.14
CA GLY A 283 -9.75 10.67 -15.66
C GLY A 283 -11.00 10.15 -14.94
N GLU A 284 -11.18 10.54 -13.69
CA GLU A 284 -12.26 10.13 -12.78
C GLU A 284 -12.42 8.60 -12.74
N PHE A 285 -13.65 8.08 -12.79
CA PHE A 285 -13.89 6.65 -12.95
C PHE A 285 -13.35 6.09 -14.28
N ASN A 286 -13.20 6.91 -15.32
CA ASN A 286 -12.59 6.48 -16.59
C ASN A 286 -11.06 6.36 -16.53
N SER A 287 -10.43 6.69 -15.39
CA SER A 287 -9.00 6.40 -15.16
C SER A 287 -8.66 4.93 -15.40
N VAL A 288 -9.62 4.02 -15.19
CA VAL A 288 -9.48 2.59 -15.52
C VAL A 288 -9.10 2.36 -16.98
N VAL A 289 -9.54 3.21 -17.92
CA VAL A 289 -9.24 3.09 -19.35
C VAL A 289 -7.75 3.32 -19.61
N ALA A 290 -7.18 4.35 -18.97
CA ALA A 290 -5.75 4.63 -19.02
C ALA A 290 -4.93 3.50 -18.40
N VAL A 291 -5.34 3.06 -17.20
CA VAL A 291 -4.69 1.97 -16.46
C VAL A 291 -4.71 0.67 -17.27
N ALA A 292 -5.87 0.29 -17.80
CA ALA A 292 -6.03 -0.91 -18.61
C ALA A 292 -5.11 -0.87 -19.84
N LYS A 293 -5.03 0.27 -20.53
CA LYS A 293 -4.19 0.42 -21.72
C LYS A 293 -2.70 0.33 -21.41
N ALA A 294 -2.23 0.97 -20.34
CA ALA A 294 -0.83 0.87 -19.92
C ALA A 294 -0.46 -0.57 -19.51
N ARG A 295 -1.38 -1.26 -18.81
CA ARG A 295 -1.18 -2.64 -18.34
C ARG A 295 -1.26 -3.68 -19.46
N GLU A 296 -2.07 -3.46 -20.49
CA GLU A 296 -2.06 -4.27 -21.73
C GLU A 296 -0.66 -4.31 -22.36
N LEU A 297 0.11 -3.22 -22.24
CA LEU A 297 1.47 -3.09 -22.72
C LEU A 297 2.55 -3.49 -21.69
N ASN A 298 2.14 -4.06 -20.55
CA ASN A 298 3.03 -4.47 -19.47
C ASN A 298 3.93 -3.33 -18.93
N LEU A 299 3.42 -2.10 -18.92
CA LEU A 299 4.08 -0.93 -18.33
C LEU A 299 3.63 -0.71 -16.89
N SER A 300 4.50 -0.10 -16.08
CA SER A 300 4.15 0.39 -14.75
C SER A 300 3.26 1.63 -14.89
N ILE A 301 2.49 1.94 -13.85
CA ILE A 301 1.57 3.09 -13.84
C ILE A 301 1.88 4.00 -12.66
N ALA A 302 1.64 5.29 -12.82
CA ALA A 302 1.62 6.26 -11.73
C ALA A 302 0.24 6.93 -11.68
N ILE A 303 -0.54 6.63 -10.65
CA ILE A 303 -1.87 7.18 -10.43
C ILE A 303 -1.70 8.50 -9.67
N PHE A 304 -2.07 9.62 -10.30
CA PHE A 304 -1.97 10.96 -9.75
C PHE A 304 -3.29 11.45 -9.18
N ALA A 305 -3.22 12.06 -7.99
CA ALA A 305 -4.33 12.74 -7.33
C ALA A 305 -5.62 11.88 -7.16
N PRO A 306 -5.52 10.59 -6.72
CA PRO A 306 -6.71 9.76 -6.51
C PRO A 306 -7.61 10.28 -5.37
N ALA A 307 -7.12 11.22 -4.56
CA ALA A 307 -7.92 11.91 -3.56
C ALA A 307 -9.10 12.69 -4.16
N TRP A 308 -9.19 12.82 -5.48
CA TRP A 308 -10.42 13.15 -6.22
C TRP A 308 -11.68 12.46 -5.65
N THR A 309 -11.57 11.21 -5.19
CA THR A 309 -12.68 10.46 -4.57
C THR A 309 -13.23 11.12 -3.30
N HIS A 310 -12.42 11.92 -2.62
CA HIS A 310 -12.78 12.71 -1.45
C HIS A 310 -13.06 14.17 -1.80
N GLU A 311 -12.29 14.75 -2.71
CA GLU A 311 -12.43 16.17 -3.07
C GLU A 311 -13.70 16.47 -3.87
N CYS A 312 -14.12 15.55 -4.74
CA CYS A 312 -15.21 15.74 -5.68
C CYS A 312 -16.48 14.95 -5.30
N GLN A 313 -16.80 14.91 -4.00
CA GLN A 313 -18.04 14.32 -3.49
C GLN A 313 -19.28 14.99 -4.09
N ASN A 314 -20.35 14.22 -4.29
CA ASN A 314 -21.64 14.73 -4.74
C ASN A 314 -22.79 13.93 -4.10
N GLU A 315 -24.04 14.36 -4.31
CA GLU A 315 -25.22 13.74 -3.69
C GLU A 315 -25.44 12.26 -4.08
N SER A 316 -24.86 11.79 -5.20
CA SER A 316 -25.12 10.44 -5.72
C SER A 316 -24.26 9.34 -5.09
N LEU A 317 -23.05 9.68 -4.64
CA LEU A 317 -22.11 8.75 -4.01
C LEU A 317 -21.33 9.49 -2.92
N ASP A 318 -21.42 8.99 -1.69
CA ASP A 318 -20.55 9.46 -0.62
C ASP A 318 -19.08 9.08 -0.87
N TYR A 319 -18.17 9.65 -0.08
CA TYR A 319 -16.74 9.37 -0.19
C TYR A 319 -16.42 7.87 -0.11
N VAL A 320 -17.01 7.12 0.82
CA VAL A 320 -16.70 5.69 1.02
C VAL A 320 -17.18 4.87 -0.18
N GLN A 321 -18.37 5.18 -0.71
CA GLN A 321 -18.90 4.53 -1.90
C GLN A 321 -18.05 4.84 -3.13
N ARG A 322 -17.67 6.12 -3.31
CA ARG A 322 -16.83 6.57 -4.42
C ARG A 322 -15.44 5.96 -4.40
N GLU A 323 -14.75 6.01 -3.25
CA GLU A 323 -13.43 5.41 -3.04
C GLU A 323 -13.45 3.93 -3.40
N MET A 324 -14.40 3.18 -2.83
CA MET A 324 -14.50 1.74 -3.06
C MET A 324 -14.82 1.41 -4.52
N LYS A 325 -15.71 2.20 -5.16
CA LYS A 325 -16.04 2.01 -6.58
C LYS A 325 -14.85 2.30 -7.48
N PHE A 326 -14.13 3.39 -7.22
CA PHE A 326 -12.95 3.78 -8.00
C PHE A 326 -11.90 2.67 -7.97
N TRP A 327 -11.52 2.21 -6.77
CA TRP A 327 -10.54 1.13 -6.61
C TRP A 327 -11.02 -0.21 -7.14
N GLU A 328 -12.32 -0.51 -7.04
CA GLU A 328 -12.89 -1.73 -7.62
C GLU A 328 -12.66 -1.83 -9.13
N MET A 329 -12.80 -0.71 -9.84
CA MET A 329 -12.55 -0.66 -11.27
C MET A 329 -11.08 -0.90 -11.61
N LEU A 330 -10.15 -0.53 -10.72
CA LEU A 330 -8.71 -0.67 -10.95
C LEU A 330 -8.18 -2.06 -10.61
N TRP A 331 -8.74 -2.74 -9.61
CA TRP A 331 -8.22 -4.02 -9.10
C TRP A 331 -7.89 -5.07 -10.17
N PRO A 332 -8.67 -5.28 -11.24
CA PRO A 332 -8.33 -6.24 -12.28
C PRO A 332 -6.95 -6.02 -12.93
N TYR A 333 -6.43 -4.80 -12.85
CA TYR A 333 -5.20 -4.35 -13.50
C TYR A 333 -4.03 -4.13 -12.53
N LEU A 334 -4.25 -4.35 -11.22
CA LEU A 334 -3.22 -4.20 -10.20
C LEU A 334 -2.60 -5.56 -9.86
N TYR A 335 -1.34 -5.54 -9.42
CA TYR A 335 -0.72 -6.70 -8.80
C TYR A 335 -0.84 -6.57 -7.28
N LEU A 336 -1.29 -7.65 -6.65
CA LEU A 336 -1.61 -7.68 -5.23
C LEU A 336 -0.41 -8.16 -4.43
N HIS A 337 -0.18 -7.52 -3.28
CA HIS A 337 0.85 -7.87 -2.31
C HIS A 337 0.25 -8.07 -0.91
N GLY A 338 0.95 -8.86 -0.10
CA GLY A 338 0.54 -9.14 1.29
C GLY A 338 1.67 -8.99 2.31
N PRO A 339 1.35 -9.04 3.60
CA PRO A 339 2.34 -9.11 4.67
C PRO A 339 3.18 -10.38 4.58
N ALA A 340 4.49 -10.28 4.83
CA ALA A 340 5.41 -11.43 4.78
C ALA A 340 6.16 -11.70 6.10
N SER A 341 5.81 -11.01 7.19
CA SER A 341 6.51 -11.15 8.48
C SER A 341 5.55 -11.43 9.63
N LEU A 342 6.00 -12.29 10.55
CA LEU A 342 5.39 -12.51 11.85
C LEU A 342 6.12 -11.71 12.94
N PRO A 343 5.44 -11.25 14.01
CA PRO A 343 4.00 -11.40 14.25
C PRO A 343 3.16 -10.53 13.31
N PHE A 344 2.00 -11.05 12.93
CA PHE A 344 0.98 -10.36 12.16
C PHE A 344 -0.21 -10.05 13.08
N SER A 345 -0.79 -8.84 12.97
CA SER A 345 -1.99 -8.48 13.73
C SER A 345 -2.76 -7.38 13.00
N THR A 346 -4.07 -7.48 13.04
CA THR A 346 -4.98 -6.42 12.59
C THR A 346 -6.33 -6.51 13.30
N SER A 347 -6.84 -5.35 13.68
CA SER A 347 -8.23 -5.08 14.08
C SER A 347 -9.04 -4.45 12.96
N PHE A 348 -8.45 -4.32 11.77
CA PHE A 348 -9.00 -3.63 10.61
C PHE A 348 -9.25 -2.13 10.84
N CYS A 349 -8.60 -1.55 11.85
CA CYS A 349 -8.62 -0.12 12.12
C CYS A 349 -8.07 0.67 10.92
N GLN A 350 -8.85 1.60 10.37
CA GLN A 350 -8.46 2.38 9.20
C GLN A 350 -7.63 3.63 9.53
N GLY A 351 -7.24 3.79 10.81
CA GLY A 351 -6.57 5.01 11.30
C GLY A 351 -7.54 6.16 11.57
N VAL A 352 -8.83 5.86 11.68
CA VAL A 352 -9.89 6.83 11.96
C VAL A 352 -11.00 6.16 12.76
N GLY A 353 -11.72 6.90 13.58
CA GLY A 353 -12.90 6.41 14.29
C GLY A 353 -13.76 7.53 14.87
N ARG A 354 -15.06 7.26 15.05
CA ARG A 354 -15.94 8.14 15.86
C ARG A 354 -15.71 7.96 17.36
N LYS A 355 -15.19 6.79 17.72
CA LYS A 355 -14.84 6.34 19.07
C LYS A 355 -13.49 5.63 19.00
N THR A 356 -12.82 5.52 20.15
CA THR A 356 -11.68 4.60 20.30
C THR A 356 -12.13 3.40 21.10
N PHE A 357 -11.82 2.19 20.64
CA PHE A 357 -12.16 0.94 21.32
C PHE A 357 -10.91 0.22 21.83
N LEU A 358 -11.06 -0.46 22.97
CA LEU A 358 -10.10 -1.42 23.51
C LEU A 358 -10.87 -2.60 24.09
N GLU A 359 -10.53 -3.81 23.63
CA GLU A 359 -11.21 -5.06 23.96
C GLU A 359 -12.75 -4.99 23.85
N GLY A 360 -13.26 -4.25 22.86
CA GLY A 360 -14.69 -4.09 22.61
C GLY A 360 -15.39 -2.98 23.39
N GLU A 361 -14.71 -2.34 24.34
CA GLU A 361 -15.24 -1.22 25.12
C GLU A 361 -14.84 0.11 24.48
N ALA A 362 -15.77 1.08 24.44
CA ALA A 362 -15.47 2.42 23.97
C ALA A 362 -14.75 3.21 25.06
N LEU A 363 -13.48 3.56 24.81
CA LEU A 363 -12.66 4.39 25.71
C LEU A 363 -12.98 5.88 25.57
N THR A 364 -13.34 6.32 24.37
CA THR A 364 -13.67 7.72 24.08
C THR A 364 -14.91 7.80 23.19
N ASP A 365 -15.68 8.87 23.37
CA ASP A 365 -16.83 9.23 22.51
C ASP A 365 -16.52 10.46 21.67
N SER A 366 -15.32 10.50 21.08
CA SER A 366 -14.85 11.63 20.29
C SER A 366 -14.17 11.17 19.00
N PRO A 367 -14.43 11.85 17.88
CA PRO A 367 -13.82 11.50 16.61
C PRO A 367 -12.32 11.70 16.64
N TRP A 368 -11.60 10.84 15.95
CA TRP A 368 -10.15 10.92 15.85
C TRP A 368 -9.64 10.40 14.50
N TYR A 369 -8.56 11.01 14.03
CA TYR A 369 -7.86 10.69 12.80
C TYR A 369 -6.35 10.61 13.07
N ASN A 370 -5.75 9.46 12.77
CA ASN A 370 -4.31 9.24 12.82
C ASN A 370 -3.95 8.00 11.99
N LEU A 371 -3.48 8.20 10.74
CA LEU A 371 -3.09 7.09 9.86
C LEU A 371 -1.88 6.30 10.37
N ALA A 372 -1.07 6.83 11.29
CA ALA A 372 -0.03 6.03 11.95
C ALA A 372 -0.63 4.84 12.73
N LYS A 373 -1.92 4.91 13.09
CA LYS A 373 -2.69 3.83 13.76
C LYS A 373 -3.48 2.94 12.78
N GLN A 374 -3.34 3.13 11.48
CA GLN A 374 -4.01 2.29 10.48
C GLN A 374 -3.42 0.88 10.46
N GLU A 375 -4.22 -0.15 10.67
CA GLU A 375 -3.78 -1.54 10.62
C GLU A 375 -4.13 -2.20 9.27
N TYR A 376 -3.68 -3.44 9.04
CA TYR A 376 -3.88 -4.12 7.76
C TYR A 376 -5.36 -4.28 7.41
N GLN A 377 -5.69 -4.01 6.17
CA GLN A 377 -7.02 -4.14 5.59
C GLN A 377 -7.10 -5.44 4.78
N LEU A 378 -8.30 -5.90 4.41
CA LEU A 378 -8.42 -7.07 3.52
C LEU A 378 -7.56 -6.86 2.27
N THR A 379 -6.98 -7.94 1.71
CA THR A 379 -6.14 -7.83 0.49
C THR A 379 -6.84 -7.11 -0.65
N LYS A 380 -8.16 -7.28 -0.78
CA LYS A 380 -9.02 -6.47 -1.65
C LYS A 380 -10.16 -5.87 -0.80
N PRO A 381 -10.05 -4.65 -0.28
CA PRO A 381 -11.04 -4.07 0.64
C PRO A 381 -12.45 -3.88 0.05
N SER A 382 -12.58 -3.96 -1.28
CA SER A 382 -13.80 -3.66 -2.03
C SER A 382 -14.56 -4.88 -2.53
N CYS A 383 -14.17 -6.11 -2.16
CA CYS A 383 -14.77 -7.39 -2.58
C CYS A 383 -16.28 -7.33 -2.95
N ILE A 384 -16.56 -7.05 -4.22
CA ILE A 384 -17.87 -6.99 -4.87
C ILE A 384 -17.75 -7.81 -6.16
N GLU A 385 -18.78 -8.60 -6.49
CA GLU A 385 -18.83 -9.28 -7.80
C GLU A 385 -20.06 -8.92 -8.65
N ASP A 386 -21.00 -8.10 -8.16
CA ASP A 386 -22.13 -7.66 -8.99
C ASP A 386 -21.99 -6.18 -9.34
N VAL A 387 -21.24 -5.90 -10.40
CA VAL A 387 -21.24 -4.58 -11.06
C VAL A 387 -22.41 -4.53 -12.04
N GLY A 388 -23.62 -4.58 -11.49
CA GLY A 388 -24.79 -3.93 -12.09
C GLY A 388 -25.01 -2.62 -11.31
N CYS A 389 -25.31 -1.53 -12.00
CA CYS A 389 -25.48 -0.17 -11.47
C CYS A 389 -26.62 -0.03 -10.43
N ASN A 390 -26.57 -0.74 -9.30
CA ASN A 390 -27.56 -0.65 -8.23
C ASN A 390 -26.89 -0.10 -6.95
N PRO A 391 -27.34 1.04 -6.41
CA PRO A 391 -26.81 1.62 -5.18
C PRO A 391 -26.95 0.72 -3.93
N ASP A 392 -27.76 -0.34 -3.99
CA ASP A 392 -27.94 -1.34 -2.92
C ASP A 392 -26.87 -2.46 -2.90
N ILE A 393 -25.62 -2.16 -3.29
CA ILE A 393 -24.54 -3.16 -3.47
C ILE A 393 -24.34 -4.00 -2.21
N LYS A 394 -24.77 -5.28 -2.26
CA LYS A 394 -24.52 -6.28 -1.21
C LYS A 394 -23.05 -6.69 -1.24
N ARG A 395 -22.19 -5.96 -0.51
CA ARG A 395 -20.80 -6.39 -0.28
C ARG A 395 -20.81 -7.53 0.74
N CYS A 396 -19.86 -8.46 0.64
CA CYS A 396 -19.71 -9.51 1.66
C CYS A 396 -19.09 -8.95 2.95
N PHE A 397 -18.21 -7.96 2.82
CA PHE A 397 -17.63 -7.23 3.95
C PHE A 397 -17.85 -5.73 3.82
N HIS A 398 -18.14 -5.12 4.97
CA HIS A 398 -18.24 -3.67 5.15
C HIS A 398 -17.35 -3.26 6.31
N TYR A 399 -17.01 -1.97 6.40
CA TYR A 399 -16.38 -1.39 7.57
C TYR A 399 -17.43 -0.71 8.43
N THR A 400 -17.38 -0.96 9.74
CA THR A 400 -18.24 -0.26 10.71
C THR A 400 -17.40 0.48 11.74
N ASN A 401 -17.82 1.69 12.06
CA ASN A 401 -17.22 2.54 13.10
C ASN A 401 -18.12 2.67 14.34
N GLN A 402 -19.22 1.92 14.39
CA GLN A 402 -20.15 1.91 15.53
C GLN A 402 -19.67 0.99 16.67
N CYS A 403 -18.92 -0.05 16.33
CA CYS A 403 -18.31 -0.99 17.27
C CYS A 403 -16.98 -1.46 16.68
N ALA A 404 -15.99 -1.71 17.53
CA ALA A 404 -14.74 -2.37 17.17
C ALA A 404 -14.19 -3.10 18.39
N TYR A 405 -13.33 -4.10 18.17
CA TYR A 405 -12.61 -4.72 19.28
C TYR A 405 -11.45 -3.83 19.73
N LYS A 406 -10.71 -3.24 18.78
CA LYS A 406 -9.61 -2.31 19.05
C LYS A 406 -9.60 -1.22 17.97
N GLY A 407 -9.19 -0.01 18.32
CA GLY A 407 -9.05 1.09 17.36
C GLY A 407 -10.38 1.77 17.05
N GLY A 408 -10.60 2.17 15.80
CA GLY A 408 -11.73 3.05 15.43
C GLY A 408 -12.84 2.39 14.61
N CYS A 409 -12.56 1.22 14.03
CA CYS A 409 -13.49 0.47 13.19
C CYS A 409 -13.11 -1.01 13.15
N CYS A 410 -14.03 -1.85 12.69
CA CYS A 410 -13.79 -3.26 12.41
C CYS A 410 -14.52 -3.70 11.13
N LEU A 411 -14.36 -4.96 10.74
CA LEU A 411 -15.09 -5.53 9.61
C LEU A 411 -16.46 -6.05 10.05
N LEU A 412 -17.47 -5.77 9.26
CA LEU A 412 -18.80 -6.36 9.33
C LEU A 412 -18.95 -7.34 8.17
N PHE A 413 -19.18 -8.61 8.49
CA PHE A 413 -19.62 -9.61 7.54
C PHE A 413 -21.13 -9.47 7.32
N ALA A 414 -21.53 -9.15 6.09
CA ALA A 414 -22.93 -9.04 5.72
C ALA A 414 -23.39 -10.33 5.03
N LYS A 415 -24.54 -10.86 5.46
CA LYS A 415 -25.15 -12.10 4.96
C LYS A 415 -25.25 -12.08 3.43
N HIS A 416 -24.63 -13.07 2.77
CA HIS A 416 -24.67 -13.22 1.32
C HIS A 416 -25.10 -14.64 0.95
N THR A 417 -26.00 -14.77 -0.01
CA THR A 417 -26.51 -16.06 -0.51
C THR A 417 -25.56 -16.65 -1.56
N GLY A 418 -25.31 -17.96 -1.53
CA GLY A 418 -24.62 -18.68 -2.61
C GLY A 418 -23.09 -18.69 -2.57
N VAL A 419 -22.46 -18.12 -1.54
CA VAL A 419 -21.00 -18.21 -1.33
C VAL A 419 -20.72 -18.52 0.12
N ASN A 420 -19.86 -19.52 0.36
CA ASN A 420 -19.48 -19.96 1.70
C ASN A 420 -18.01 -19.70 2.03
N THR A 421 -17.17 -19.23 1.10
CA THR A 421 -15.74 -18.99 1.32
C THR A 421 -15.35 -17.56 1.00
N TYR A 422 -14.49 -16.98 1.85
CA TYR A 422 -14.08 -15.59 1.81
C TYR A 422 -12.57 -15.45 1.99
N ARG A 423 -11.85 -15.00 0.96
CA ARG A 423 -10.40 -14.76 1.06
C ARG A 423 -10.14 -13.44 1.77
N LEU A 424 -9.49 -13.50 2.93
CA LEU A 424 -9.23 -12.33 3.76
C LEU A 424 -7.90 -11.67 3.42
N PHE A 425 -6.84 -12.49 3.38
CA PHE A 425 -5.48 -12.03 3.17
C PHE A 425 -4.73 -12.97 2.23
N MET A 426 -4.00 -12.41 1.27
CA MET A 426 -2.74 -13.01 0.83
C MET A 426 -1.63 -12.66 1.82
N CYS A 427 -0.67 -13.54 1.99
CA CYS A 427 0.48 -13.33 2.86
C CYS A 427 1.68 -14.17 2.40
N GLY A 428 2.81 -14.04 3.10
CA GLY A 428 4.04 -14.78 2.81
C GLY A 428 4.77 -15.18 4.07
N PHE A 429 4.05 -15.76 5.04
CA PHE A 429 4.67 -16.13 6.32
C PHE A 429 5.43 -17.45 6.16
N VAL A 430 6.75 -17.36 6.24
CA VAL A 430 7.65 -18.52 6.17
C VAL A 430 7.74 -19.16 7.55
N ASN A 431 7.56 -20.49 7.60
CA ASN A 431 7.82 -21.29 8.79
C ASN A 431 8.56 -22.58 8.40
N ASP A 432 9.61 -22.92 9.13
CA ASP A 432 10.39 -24.14 8.90
C ASP A 432 9.76 -25.39 9.57
N GLY A 433 8.71 -25.19 10.37
CA GLY A 433 8.02 -26.22 11.13
C GLY A 433 8.57 -26.46 12.53
N THR A 434 9.63 -25.77 12.94
CA THR A 434 10.25 -25.92 14.28
C THR A 434 9.49 -25.19 15.38
N VAL A 435 8.73 -24.15 15.01
CA VAL A 435 7.98 -23.31 15.94
C VAL A 435 6.49 -23.43 15.67
N SER A 436 5.73 -23.80 16.72
CA SER A 436 4.27 -23.73 16.68
C SER A 436 3.81 -22.27 16.63
N LEU A 437 2.76 -22.00 15.88
CA LEU A 437 2.13 -20.70 15.78
C LEU A 437 0.82 -20.67 16.56
N LYS A 438 0.47 -19.49 17.03
CA LYS A 438 -0.80 -19.19 17.68
C LYS A 438 -1.55 -18.15 16.86
N MET A 439 -2.82 -18.41 16.56
CA MET A 439 -3.73 -17.44 15.98
C MET A 439 -4.80 -17.05 17.00
N ILE A 440 -5.08 -15.74 17.09
CA ILE A 440 -6.18 -15.18 17.88
C ILE A 440 -7.16 -14.53 16.90
N PHE A 441 -8.43 -14.88 17.01
CA PHE A 441 -9.50 -14.35 16.15
C PHE A 441 -10.69 -13.91 16.99
N ALA A 442 -11.00 -12.62 16.96
CA ALA A 442 -12.10 -12.03 17.73
C ALA A 442 -13.29 -11.71 16.83
N VAL A 443 -14.45 -12.29 17.15
CA VAL A 443 -15.70 -12.05 16.42
C VAL A 443 -16.82 -11.66 17.38
N LYS A 444 -17.80 -10.89 16.91
CA LYS A 444 -18.96 -10.47 17.72
C LYS A 444 -20.25 -10.61 16.92
N PRO A 445 -21.24 -11.38 17.42
CA PRO A 445 -22.49 -11.54 16.69
C PRO A 445 -23.29 -10.23 16.75
N MET A 446 -24.05 -9.94 15.69
CA MET A 446 -24.98 -8.81 15.70
C MET A 446 -26.15 -9.05 16.67
N ASP A 447 -26.60 -10.30 16.77
CA ASP A 447 -27.55 -10.78 17.77
C ASP A 447 -26.80 -11.65 18.79
N ALA A 448 -26.64 -11.15 20.02
CA ALA A 448 -25.91 -11.84 21.09
C ALA A 448 -26.48 -13.22 21.48
N THR A 449 -27.70 -13.55 21.05
CA THR A 449 -28.30 -14.88 21.25
C THR A 449 -27.88 -15.91 20.21
N LYS A 450 -27.26 -15.48 19.10
CA LYS A 450 -26.85 -16.35 18.00
C LYS A 450 -25.40 -16.78 18.16
N LYS A 451 -25.14 -18.04 17.86
CA LYS A 451 -23.78 -18.56 17.66
C LYS A 451 -23.27 -18.11 16.29
N ILE A 452 -21.99 -17.80 16.20
CA ILE A 452 -21.31 -17.58 14.91
C ILE A 452 -20.60 -18.88 14.57
N ASP A 453 -21.00 -19.51 13.48
CA ASP A 453 -20.30 -20.67 12.94
C ASP A 453 -19.44 -20.23 11.75
N TYR A 454 -18.14 -20.52 11.84
CA TYR A 454 -17.16 -20.28 10.77
C TYR A 454 -16.01 -21.29 10.89
N ASN A 455 -15.15 -21.34 9.88
CA ASN A 455 -13.84 -21.97 9.95
C ASN A 455 -12.82 -21.06 9.27
N LEU A 456 -11.56 -21.13 9.68
CA LEU A 456 -10.47 -20.46 8.97
C LEU A 456 -9.69 -21.49 8.16
N VAL A 457 -9.38 -21.14 6.92
CA VAL A 457 -8.63 -21.98 5.98
C VAL A 457 -7.32 -21.29 5.65
N LEU A 458 -6.22 -21.97 5.95
CA LEU A 458 -4.86 -21.51 5.77
C LEU A 458 -4.20 -22.29 4.62
N THR A 459 -3.86 -21.63 3.51
CA THR A 459 -3.23 -22.30 2.36
C THR A 459 -1.71 -22.21 2.47
N VAL A 460 -1.05 -23.36 2.61
CA VAL A 460 0.40 -23.50 2.76
C VAL A 460 1.00 -24.08 1.49
N SER A 461 2.08 -23.46 1.00
CA SER A 461 2.87 -23.93 -0.14
C SER A 461 4.17 -24.59 0.33
N ASP A 462 4.45 -25.81 -0.16
CA ASP A 462 5.68 -26.56 0.13
C ASP A 462 6.90 -25.99 -0.61
N SER A 463 6.72 -25.15 -1.65
CA SER A 463 7.81 -24.56 -2.44
C SER A 463 7.96 -23.05 -2.23
N LEU A 464 9.23 -22.60 -2.18
CA LEU A 464 9.67 -21.21 -1.99
C LEU A 464 9.50 -20.30 -3.23
N GLY A 465 8.72 -20.67 -4.23
CA GLY A 465 8.65 -19.89 -5.47
C GLY A 465 7.30 -19.97 -6.20
N PRO A 466 6.90 -18.90 -6.89
CA PRO A 466 5.85 -18.96 -7.90
C PRO A 466 6.20 -20.01 -8.96
N THR A 467 5.18 -20.63 -9.57
CA THR A 467 5.35 -21.50 -10.73
C THR A 467 5.89 -20.65 -11.88
N SER A 468 7.21 -20.60 -12.02
CA SER A 468 7.86 -20.05 -13.20
C SER A 468 7.24 -20.67 -14.45
N GLU A 469 6.85 -19.83 -15.40
CA GLU A 469 6.76 -20.28 -16.78
C GLU A 469 8.14 -20.78 -17.20
N LEU A 470 8.25 -22.10 -17.11
CA LEU A 470 9.12 -23.02 -17.80
C LEU A 470 9.83 -22.41 -19.03
N LYS A 471 11.12 -22.07 -18.87
CA LYS A 471 12.05 -22.08 -20.00
C LYS A 471 12.71 -23.43 -20.27
N ASN A 472 12.36 -24.50 -19.53
CA ASN A 472 12.82 -25.86 -19.84
C ASN A 472 11.82 -26.92 -19.34
N ASN A 473 11.58 -27.94 -20.16
CA ASN A 473 10.59 -29.02 -20.03
C ASN A 473 10.71 -29.90 -18.75
N SER A 474 10.50 -29.33 -17.56
CA SER A 474 10.22 -30.11 -16.34
C SER A 474 9.19 -29.39 -15.46
N ARG A 475 7.91 -29.75 -15.62
CA ARG A 475 6.81 -29.31 -14.73
C ARG A 475 7.07 -29.85 -13.32
N ARG A 476 7.61 -29.04 -12.41
CA ARG A 476 7.43 -29.25 -10.95
C ARG A 476 6.23 -28.42 -10.51
N SER A 477 5.06 -29.07 -10.36
CA SER A 477 3.89 -28.44 -9.75
C SER A 477 4.20 -28.16 -8.27
N SER A 478 4.05 -26.91 -7.82
CA SER A 478 4.01 -26.61 -6.39
C SER A 478 2.82 -27.33 -5.76
N ARG A 479 3.05 -28.14 -4.72
CA ARG A 479 1.96 -28.73 -3.94
C ARG A 479 1.54 -27.73 -2.87
N SER A 480 0.29 -27.29 -2.93
CA SER A 480 -0.35 -26.52 -1.86
C SER A 480 -1.24 -27.44 -1.02
N LYS A 481 -1.32 -27.16 0.27
CA LYS A 481 -2.16 -27.87 1.24
C LYS A 481 -2.94 -26.86 2.05
N ASN A 482 -4.14 -27.23 2.47
CA ASN A 482 -4.99 -26.39 3.30
C ASN A 482 -5.03 -26.91 4.73
N LEU A 483 -4.77 -26.04 5.71
CA LEU A 483 -4.96 -26.30 7.13
C LEU A 483 -6.25 -25.62 7.59
N VAL A 484 -7.10 -26.35 8.31
CA VAL A 484 -8.42 -25.86 8.71
C VAL A 484 -8.46 -25.66 10.23
N LEU A 485 -8.71 -24.42 10.66
CA LEU A 485 -8.93 -24.08 12.06
C LEU A 485 -10.44 -24.04 12.30
N ARG A 486 -10.94 -24.98 13.11
CA ARG A 486 -12.39 -25.18 13.27
C ARG A 486 -12.98 -24.35 14.41
N ASN A 487 -14.05 -23.59 14.13
CA ASN A 487 -14.93 -23.04 15.17
C ASN A 487 -16.30 -23.77 15.20
N SER A 488 -16.65 -24.45 14.11
CA SER A 488 -17.88 -25.24 13.97
C SER A 488 -17.58 -26.63 13.38
N GLU A 489 -18.55 -27.53 13.46
CA GLU A 489 -18.45 -28.88 12.88
C GLU A 489 -18.70 -28.91 11.37
N PHE A 490 -19.24 -27.84 10.79
CA PHE A 490 -19.51 -27.73 9.35
C PHE A 490 -18.22 -27.73 8.52
N LEU A 491 -18.27 -28.33 7.33
CA LEU A 491 -17.22 -28.29 6.31
C LEU A 491 -17.87 -28.01 4.96
N ALA A 492 -17.33 -27.04 4.21
CA ALA A 492 -17.88 -26.66 2.92
C ALA A 492 -17.66 -27.69 1.80
N ASN A 493 -16.74 -28.66 1.98
CA ASN A 493 -16.55 -29.90 1.20
C ASN A 493 -15.37 -30.70 1.78
N GLU A 494 -15.49 -31.99 2.11
CA GLU A 494 -14.39 -32.77 2.72
C GLU A 494 -13.25 -33.14 1.75
N GLU A 495 -13.53 -33.20 0.44
CA GLU A 495 -12.60 -33.73 -0.57
C GLU A 495 -11.45 -32.77 -0.95
N ASP A 496 -11.60 -31.46 -0.72
CA ASP A 496 -10.60 -30.41 -1.09
C ASP A 496 -9.59 -30.08 0.01
N TYR A 497 -9.72 -30.68 1.20
CA TYR A 497 -8.86 -30.38 2.36
C TYR A 497 -8.10 -31.62 2.80
N SER A 498 -6.79 -31.66 2.52
CA SER A 498 -5.88 -32.63 3.12
C SER A 498 -5.72 -32.31 4.62
N ALA A 499 -6.64 -32.83 5.44
CA ALA A 499 -6.85 -32.52 6.85
C ALA A 499 -5.57 -32.40 7.71
N ILE A 500 -5.54 -31.39 8.61
CA ILE A 500 -5.12 -31.53 10.01
C ILE A 500 -6.02 -30.63 10.89
N ILE A 501 -6.63 -31.27 11.89
CA ILE A 501 -7.52 -30.67 12.90
C ILE A 501 -6.69 -29.89 13.91
N VAL A 502 -6.98 -28.61 14.06
CA VAL A 502 -6.46 -27.80 15.15
C VAL A 502 -7.58 -27.51 16.12
N ASN A 503 -7.48 -28.10 17.32
CA ASN A 503 -8.37 -27.81 18.44
C ASN A 503 -8.33 -26.30 18.74
N SER A 504 -9.51 -25.67 18.77
CA SER A 504 -9.66 -24.37 19.40
C SER A 504 -9.42 -24.53 20.90
N GLU A 505 -8.53 -23.74 21.48
CA GLU A 505 -8.47 -23.61 22.94
C GLU A 505 -9.43 -22.52 23.39
N SER A 506 -10.21 -22.83 24.42
CA SER A 506 -11.00 -21.91 25.27
C SER A 506 -11.53 -20.64 24.58
N LEU A 507 -12.83 -20.62 24.29
CA LEU A 507 -13.54 -19.39 23.99
C LEU A 507 -13.52 -18.48 25.23
N LYS A 508 -12.90 -17.29 25.13
CA LYS A 508 -13.08 -16.22 26.11
C LYS A 508 -14.06 -15.21 25.53
N VAL A 509 -15.06 -14.81 26.28
CA VAL A 509 -15.97 -13.72 25.88
C VAL A 509 -15.57 -12.44 26.62
N ILE A 510 -15.31 -11.36 25.88
CA ILE A 510 -15.00 -10.03 26.44
C ILE A 510 -15.88 -9.00 25.75
N ASN A 511 -16.75 -8.30 26.48
CA ASN A 511 -17.63 -7.27 25.90
C ASN A 511 -18.44 -7.76 24.68
N ASN A 512 -18.93 -9.00 24.76
CA ASN A 512 -19.62 -9.76 23.72
C ASN A 512 -18.78 -10.12 22.48
N TRP A 513 -17.46 -9.97 22.55
CA TRP A 513 -16.53 -10.51 21.57
C TRP A 513 -16.09 -11.91 21.98
N ASN A 514 -16.36 -12.86 21.11
CA ASN A 514 -15.89 -14.24 21.14
C ASN A 514 -14.42 -14.27 20.70
N ILE A 515 -13.52 -14.43 21.65
CA ILE A 515 -12.08 -14.54 21.42
C ILE A 515 -11.72 -16.01 21.27
N ASN A 516 -11.31 -16.39 20.07
CA ASN A 516 -10.95 -17.75 19.72
C ASN A 516 -9.43 -17.85 19.55
N GLN A 517 -8.85 -18.90 20.12
CA GLN A 517 -7.42 -19.18 20.01
C GLN A 517 -7.18 -20.53 19.33
N TYR A 518 -6.26 -20.54 18.38
CA TYR A 518 -5.86 -21.72 17.62
C TYR A 518 -4.35 -21.92 17.71
N ARG A 519 -3.91 -23.17 17.86
CA ARG A 519 -2.49 -23.55 17.83
C ARG A 519 -2.20 -24.48 16.68
N PHE A 520 -1.34 -24.07 15.78
CA PHE A 520 -1.08 -24.81 14.56
C PHE A 520 0.41 -24.79 14.23
N ASN A 521 0.82 -25.62 13.29
CA ASN A 521 2.18 -25.66 12.79
C ASN A 521 2.17 -26.04 11.32
N TYR A 522 3.16 -25.58 10.58
CA TYR A 522 3.35 -25.92 9.18
C TYR A 522 4.80 -25.72 8.77
N ARG A 523 5.23 -26.42 7.72
CA ARG A 523 6.51 -26.20 7.05
C ARG A 523 6.25 -25.68 5.64
N GLY A 524 6.85 -24.55 5.29
CA GLY A 524 6.65 -23.88 4.01
C GLY A 524 6.25 -22.41 4.17
N ILE A 525 5.41 -21.93 3.25
CA ILE A 525 4.92 -20.55 3.24
C ILE A 525 3.40 -20.55 3.37
N LEU A 526 2.85 -19.87 4.38
CA LEU A 526 1.42 -19.53 4.39
C LEU A 526 1.18 -18.43 3.36
N THR A 527 0.39 -18.73 2.32
CA THR A 527 0.15 -17.82 1.20
C THR A 527 -1.20 -17.13 1.25
N ASP A 528 -2.19 -17.76 1.90
CA ASP A 528 -3.55 -17.25 1.95
C ASP A 528 -4.22 -17.58 3.30
N ILE A 529 -5.03 -16.64 3.78
CA ILE A 529 -5.93 -16.81 4.92
C ILE A 529 -7.34 -16.54 4.43
N SER A 530 -8.19 -17.55 4.55
CA SER A 530 -9.60 -17.48 4.14
C SER A 530 -10.51 -17.84 5.32
N MET A 531 -11.77 -17.44 5.23
CA MET A 531 -12.83 -17.76 6.16
C MET A 531 -13.96 -18.48 5.43
N VAL A 532 -14.44 -19.57 6.00
CA VAL A 532 -15.57 -20.33 5.49
C VAL A 532 -16.73 -20.17 6.47
N VAL A 533 -17.93 -19.90 5.98
CA VAL A 533 -19.15 -19.75 6.79
C VAL A 533 -20.30 -20.56 6.18
N PRO A 534 -21.28 -21.02 6.98
CA PRO A 534 -22.48 -21.64 6.44
C PRO A 534 -23.33 -20.65 5.61
N GLU A 535 -24.10 -21.15 4.65
CA GLU A 535 -24.98 -20.32 3.79
C GLU A 535 -25.96 -19.43 4.57
N ASN A 536 -26.41 -19.93 5.73
CA ASN A 536 -27.35 -19.24 6.61
C ASN A 536 -26.68 -18.53 7.78
N CYS A 537 -25.37 -18.26 7.70
CA CYS A 537 -24.65 -17.56 8.76
C CYS A 537 -25.22 -16.14 8.95
N GLU A 538 -25.56 -15.82 10.19
CA GLU A 538 -26.06 -14.48 10.54
C GLU A 538 -24.92 -13.45 10.50
N PRO A 539 -25.20 -12.17 10.19
CA PRO A 539 -24.17 -11.13 10.19
C PRO A 539 -23.40 -11.06 11.52
N PHE A 540 -22.09 -10.85 11.42
CA PHE A 540 -21.21 -10.70 12.58
C PHE A 540 -20.05 -9.77 12.26
N MET A 541 -19.40 -9.26 13.31
CA MET A 541 -18.22 -8.41 13.19
C MET A 541 -16.94 -9.21 13.43
N ILE A 542 -15.87 -8.86 12.74
CA ILE A 542 -14.52 -9.38 12.94
C ILE A 542 -13.65 -8.21 13.42
N GLY A 543 -13.14 -8.32 14.65
CA GLY A 543 -12.46 -7.24 15.36
C GLY A 543 -10.97 -7.49 15.59
N LEU A 544 -10.48 -8.71 15.41
CA LEU A 544 -9.07 -9.04 15.53
C LEU A 544 -8.73 -10.29 14.72
N LEU A 545 -7.63 -10.24 13.98
CA LEU A 545 -6.89 -11.40 13.49
C LEU A 545 -5.41 -11.19 13.85
N GLN A 546 -4.85 -12.09 14.64
CA GLN A 546 -3.44 -12.05 15.05
C GLN A 546 -2.81 -13.42 14.87
N ILE A 547 -1.57 -13.45 14.38
CA ILE A 547 -0.74 -14.64 14.25
C ILE A 547 0.64 -14.33 14.83
N GLU A 548 1.10 -15.17 15.76
CA GLU A 548 2.40 -15.03 16.39
C GLU A 548 3.08 -16.37 16.61
N LYS A 549 4.40 -16.35 16.78
CA LYS A 549 5.17 -17.51 17.20
C LYS A 549 4.82 -17.84 18.65
N ASN A 550 4.48 -19.09 18.92
CA ASN A 550 4.28 -19.59 20.27
C ASN A 550 5.66 -19.76 20.93
N GLN A 551 5.87 -19.24 22.14
CA GLN A 551 7.19 -19.26 22.80
C GLN A 551 7.65 -20.65 23.27
N PHE A 552 6.84 -21.69 23.08
CA PHE A 552 7.20 -23.08 23.36
C PHE A 552 7.87 -23.71 22.13
N ILE A 553 9.17 -24.01 22.24
CA ILE A 553 9.89 -24.85 21.29
C ILE A 553 9.20 -26.22 21.32
N ILE A 554 8.84 -26.74 20.14
CA ILE A 554 8.37 -28.13 20.03
C ILE A 554 9.60 -28.97 20.37
N ALA A 555 9.62 -29.58 21.56
CA ALA A 555 10.60 -30.62 21.85
C ALA A 555 10.35 -31.76 20.85
N ASP A 556 11.41 -32.19 20.15
CA ASP A 556 11.45 -33.24 19.12
C ASP A 556 10.83 -34.57 19.59
N ASN A 557 9.53 -34.65 19.74
CA ASN A 557 8.80 -35.87 20.00
C ASN A 557 7.45 -35.79 19.28
N TYR A 558 7.15 -36.83 18.51
CA TYR A 558 5.98 -37.07 17.65
C TYR A 558 6.11 -36.58 16.19
N PHE A 559 6.92 -37.31 15.42
CA PHE A 559 6.62 -37.66 14.03
C PHE A 559 5.97 -39.04 13.98
#